data_AF-A0A8X8KCL3-F1
#
_entry.id   AF-A0A8X8KCL3-F1
#
_cell.length_a   1.000
_cell.length_b   1.000
_cell.length_c   1.000
_cell.angle_alpha   90.00
_cell.angle_beta   90.00
_cell.angle_gamma   90.00
#
_symmetry.space_group_name_H-M   'P 1'
#
loop_
_entity.id
_entity.type
_entity.pdbx_description
1 polymer ?
#
loop_
_entity_poly.entity_id
_entity_poly.type
_entity_poly.pdbx_seq_one_letter_code
_entity_poly.pdbx_strand_id
1 'polypeptide(L)'
;HPEHYRHARWDTAFGAIITQAIMAAVLIATAATIGRLNPNAPLDTVHQLSEAIIPYLGNTWGRIVFSLGILGAGMVAAIVASLAGAWGWGEVTGFRHSLEHHPKDAPWFYGIYTTIIVAGAAAVITIPDLVSLDIGVEVMNALLLPLVLGFLVALSVKALPAEHRLRGPYLWLVLFVTILAGGLGVYGGLNSIPGW
;
A
#
# COMPACT_ATOMS: atom_id res chain seq x y z
N HIS A 1 -20.08 18.20 6.81
CA HIS A 1 -21.46 18.25 6.28
C HIS A 1 -21.84 16.90 5.66
N PRO A 2 -23.05 16.37 5.87
CA PRO A 2 -23.52 15.06 5.38
C PRO A 2 -23.46 14.88 3.84
N GLU A 3 -23.30 15.99 3.14
CA GLU A 3 -23.34 16.15 1.69
C GLU A 3 -22.04 15.67 1.03
N HIS A 4 -20.93 15.67 1.76
CA HIS A 4 -19.62 15.21 1.26
C HIS A 4 -19.45 13.69 1.28
N TYR A 5 -20.27 12.93 2.03
CA TYR A 5 -20.14 11.48 2.11
C TYR A 5 -20.40 10.80 0.76
N ARG A 6 -21.33 11.33 -0.04
CA ARG A 6 -21.61 10.77 -1.37
C ARG A 6 -20.46 11.05 -2.33
N HIS A 7 -19.92 12.28 -2.32
CA HIS A 7 -18.78 12.66 -3.15
C HIS A 7 -17.51 11.89 -2.78
N ALA A 8 -17.21 11.74 -1.49
CA ALA A 8 -16.06 10.96 -1.02
C ALA A 8 -16.17 9.47 -1.40
N ARG A 9 -17.37 8.88 -1.36
CA ARG A 9 -17.58 7.49 -1.80
C ARG A 9 -17.37 7.33 -3.31
N TRP A 10 -17.85 8.28 -4.11
CA TRP A 10 -17.63 8.26 -5.56
C TRP A 10 -16.16 8.46 -5.91
N ASP A 11 -15.47 9.36 -5.22
CA ASP A 11 -14.03 9.60 -5.39
C ASP A 11 -13.21 8.35 -5.05
N THR A 12 -13.51 7.72 -3.91
CA THR A 12 -12.87 6.44 -3.51
C THR A 12 -13.16 5.32 -4.50
N ALA A 13 -14.41 5.19 -4.96
CA ALA A 13 -14.79 4.17 -5.92
C ALA A 13 -14.11 4.38 -7.29
N PHE A 14 -14.04 5.61 -7.76
CA PHE A 14 -13.39 5.96 -9.01
C PHE A 14 -11.87 5.72 -8.93
N GLY A 15 -11.25 6.14 -7.82
CA GLY A 15 -9.86 5.84 -7.51
C GLY A 15 -9.58 4.34 -7.53
N ALA A 16 -10.39 3.55 -6.83
CA ALA A 16 -10.25 2.08 -6.77
C ALA A 16 -10.38 1.42 -8.16
N ILE A 17 -11.31 1.88 -8.99
CA ILE A 17 -11.48 1.36 -10.36
C ILE A 17 -10.25 1.68 -11.21
N ILE A 18 -9.74 2.91 -11.15
CA ILE A 18 -8.55 3.32 -11.90
C ILE A 18 -7.34 2.51 -11.45
N THR A 19 -7.11 2.38 -10.14
CA THR A 19 -5.98 1.60 -9.63
C THR A 19 -6.07 0.15 -10.06
N GLN A 20 -7.27 -0.45 -10.02
CA GLN A 20 -7.46 -1.82 -10.44
C GLN A 20 -7.27 -2.01 -11.96
N ALA A 21 -7.70 -1.04 -12.77
CA ALA A 21 -7.47 -1.06 -14.21
C ALA A 21 -5.97 -0.97 -14.54
N ILE A 22 -5.23 -0.11 -13.85
CA ILE A 22 -3.76 0.00 -14.01
C ILE A 22 -3.08 -1.30 -13.59
N MET A 23 -3.43 -1.85 -12.43
CA MET A 23 -2.89 -3.15 -11.95
C MET A 23 -3.14 -4.26 -12.96
N ALA A 24 -4.37 -4.37 -13.49
CA ALA A 24 -4.70 -5.36 -14.51
C ALA A 24 -3.88 -5.14 -15.81
N ALA A 25 -3.71 -3.90 -16.24
CA ALA A 25 -2.92 -3.59 -17.43
C ALA A 25 -1.45 -3.98 -17.25
N VAL A 26 -0.83 -3.65 -16.11
CA VAL A 26 0.56 -4.03 -15.81
C VAL A 26 0.72 -5.54 -15.71
N LEU A 27 -0.22 -6.24 -15.06
CA LEU A 27 -0.19 -7.70 -14.93
C LEU A 27 -0.30 -8.38 -16.31
N ILE A 28 -1.24 -7.94 -17.16
CA ILE A 28 -1.39 -8.47 -18.52
C ILE A 28 -0.15 -8.16 -19.37
N ALA A 29 0.38 -6.94 -19.28
CA ALA A 29 1.59 -6.55 -20.01
C ALA A 29 2.80 -7.40 -19.58
N THR A 30 2.96 -7.63 -18.28
CA THR A 30 4.05 -8.45 -17.73
C THR A 30 3.91 -9.91 -18.15
N ALA A 31 2.69 -10.47 -18.10
CA ALA A 31 2.41 -11.82 -18.56
C ALA A 31 2.64 -12.00 -20.06
N ALA A 32 2.27 -11.01 -20.88
CA ALA A 32 2.45 -11.05 -22.33
C ALA A 32 3.92 -10.89 -22.77
N THR A 33 4.74 -10.18 -21.99
CA THR A 33 6.14 -9.87 -22.29
C THR A 33 7.08 -10.91 -21.66
N ILE A 34 7.25 -10.84 -20.33
CA ILE A 34 8.16 -11.70 -19.57
C ILE A 34 7.69 -13.15 -19.62
N GLY A 35 6.40 -13.39 -19.38
CA GLY A 35 5.81 -14.72 -19.30
C GLY A 35 5.90 -15.54 -20.59
N ARG A 36 6.04 -14.92 -21.77
CA ARG A 36 6.16 -15.63 -23.06
C ARG A 36 7.59 -15.79 -23.56
N LEU A 37 8.47 -14.86 -23.25
CA LEU A 37 9.78 -14.76 -23.93
C LEU A 37 10.96 -15.14 -23.03
N ASN A 38 10.87 -14.91 -21.71
CA ASN A 38 11.90 -15.29 -20.74
C ASN A 38 11.27 -15.65 -19.38
N PRO A 39 10.60 -16.81 -19.24
CA PRO A 39 9.93 -17.20 -18.00
C PRO A 39 10.88 -17.42 -16.80
N ASN A 40 12.19 -17.57 -17.04
CA ASN A 40 13.21 -17.79 -16.01
C ASN A 40 14.13 -16.57 -15.80
N ALA A 41 13.76 -15.38 -16.30
CA ALA A 41 14.55 -14.19 -16.02
C ALA A 41 14.58 -13.95 -14.49
N PRO A 42 15.74 -13.67 -13.89
CA PRO A 42 15.79 -13.23 -12.49
C PRO A 42 15.06 -11.88 -12.42
N LEU A 43 14.10 -11.75 -11.51
CA LEU A 43 13.27 -10.55 -11.33
C LEU A 43 13.43 -9.98 -9.92
N ASP A 44 14.52 -10.32 -9.25
CA ASP A 44 14.72 -10.10 -7.81
C ASP A 44 15.01 -8.63 -7.46
N THR A 45 15.29 -7.82 -8.49
CA THR A 45 15.59 -6.39 -8.34
C THR A 45 14.83 -5.53 -9.33
N VAL A 46 14.58 -4.28 -8.93
CA VAL A 46 13.98 -3.25 -9.79
C VAL A 46 14.78 -3.07 -11.10
N HIS A 47 16.10 -3.22 -11.04
CA HIS A 47 16.96 -3.14 -12.21
C HIS A 47 16.65 -4.24 -13.22
N GLN A 48 16.56 -5.49 -12.77
CA GLN A 48 16.23 -6.63 -13.63
C GLN A 48 14.80 -6.55 -14.19
N LEU A 49 13.84 -6.13 -13.35
CA LEU A 49 12.47 -5.83 -13.80
C LEU A 49 12.45 -4.77 -14.91
N SER A 50 13.25 -3.71 -14.76
CA SER A 50 13.34 -2.65 -15.76
C SER A 50 13.92 -3.15 -17.09
N GLU A 51 14.97 -3.99 -17.05
CA GLU A 51 15.58 -4.57 -18.25
C GLU A 51 14.63 -5.55 -18.95
N ALA A 52 13.79 -6.24 -18.19
CA ALA A 52 12.79 -7.13 -18.74
C ALA A 52 11.61 -6.38 -19.38
N ILE A 53 11.19 -5.23 -18.84
CA ILE A 53 9.97 -4.52 -19.27
C ILE A 53 10.25 -3.43 -20.31
N ILE A 54 11.32 -2.63 -20.14
CA ILE A 54 11.62 -1.45 -20.98
C ILE A 54 11.71 -1.76 -22.48
N PRO A 55 12.35 -2.86 -22.94
CA PRO A 55 12.48 -3.14 -24.37
C PRO A 55 11.13 -3.24 -25.10
N TYR A 56 10.07 -3.65 -24.40
CA TYR A 56 8.73 -3.82 -24.97
C TYR A 56 7.92 -2.52 -25.02
N LEU A 57 8.23 -1.55 -24.16
CA LEU A 57 7.65 -0.20 -24.20
C LEU A 57 8.42 0.73 -25.16
N GLY A 58 9.52 0.25 -25.74
CA GLY A 58 10.45 1.01 -26.58
C GLY A 58 11.61 1.59 -25.77
N ASN A 59 12.84 1.36 -26.22
CA ASN A 59 14.06 1.65 -25.45
C ASN A 59 14.16 3.07 -24.89
N THR A 60 13.75 4.08 -25.64
CA THR A 60 13.88 5.49 -25.21
C THR A 60 12.70 5.94 -24.36
N TRP A 61 11.48 5.81 -24.88
CA TRP A 61 10.27 6.29 -24.19
C TRP A 61 9.88 5.40 -23.01
N GLY A 62 10.00 4.08 -23.15
CA GLY A 62 9.76 3.13 -22.07
C GLY A 62 10.67 3.36 -20.88
N ARG A 63 11.97 3.63 -21.11
CA ARG A 63 12.92 3.94 -20.03
C ARG A 63 12.55 5.24 -19.29
N ILE A 64 12.16 6.28 -20.02
CA ILE A 64 11.76 7.57 -19.42
C ILE A 64 10.49 7.40 -18.58
N VAL A 65 9.44 6.80 -19.16
CA VAL A 65 8.15 6.62 -18.48
C VAL A 65 8.28 5.70 -17.27
N PHE A 66 9.02 4.60 -17.39
CA PHE A 66 9.25 3.66 -16.29
C PHE A 66 10.03 4.31 -15.14
N SER A 67 11.11 5.03 -15.46
CA SER A 67 11.93 5.71 -14.44
C SER A 67 11.14 6.80 -13.72
N LEU A 68 10.38 7.63 -14.46
CA LEU A 68 9.52 8.65 -13.86
C LEU A 68 8.40 8.03 -13.03
N GLY A 69 7.83 6.90 -13.48
CA GLY A 69 6.81 6.15 -12.74
C GLY A 69 7.34 5.63 -11.40
N ILE A 70 8.49 4.96 -11.39
CA ILE A 70 9.11 4.45 -10.16
C ILE A 70 9.51 5.58 -9.21
N LEU A 71 10.12 6.65 -9.73
CA LEU A 71 10.50 7.80 -8.90
C LEU A 71 9.26 8.47 -8.28
N GLY A 72 8.21 8.68 -9.08
CA GLY A 72 6.95 9.24 -8.60
C GLY A 72 6.27 8.36 -7.55
N ALA A 73 6.16 7.06 -7.80
CA ALA A 73 5.57 6.10 -6.87
C ALA A 73 6.36 6.03 -5.55
N GLY A 74 7.70 5.95 -5.62
CA GLY A 74 8.56 5.92 -4.43
C GLY A 74 8.48 7.21 -3.61
N MET A 75 8.41 8.38 -4.26
CA MET A 75 8.26 9.66 -3.56
C MET A 75 6.91 9.74 -2.83
N VAL A 76 5.81 9.37 -3.49
CA VAL A 76 4.48 9.35 -2.87
C VAL A 76 4.45 8.36 -1.69
N ALA A 77 5.00 7.16 -1.88
CA ALA A 77 5.09 6.15 -0.83
C ALA A 77 5.88 6.65 0.39
N ALA A 78 7.04 7.29 0.18
CA ALA A 78 7.85 7.85 1.25
C ALA A 78 7.11 8.93 2.05
N ILE A 79 6.38 9.82 1.36
CA ILE A 79 5.58 10.87 2.01
C ILE A 79 4.46 10.26 2.86
N VAL A 80 3.68 9.34 2.28
CA VAL A 80 2.54 8.71 2.96
C VAL A 80 3.01 7.88 4.16
N ALA A 81 4.04 7.05 3.98
CA ALA A 81 4.59 6.22 5.06
C ALA A 81 5.14 7.05 6.21
N SER A 82 5.87 8.12 5.91
CA SER A 82 6.43 8.99 6.95
C SER A 82 5.34 9.75 7.69
N LEU A 83 4.31 10.23 6.98
CA LEU A 83 3.18 10.91 7.59
C LEU A 83 2.38 9.95 8.49
N ALA A 84 2.12 8.74 8.02
CA ALA A 84 1.42 7.70 8.78
C ALA A 84 2.21 7.30 10.04
N GLY A 85 3.53 7.12 9.92
CA GLY A 85 4.40 6.80 11.05
C GLY A 85 4.43 7.92 12.09
N ALA A 86 4.53 9.17 11.64
CA ALA A 86 4.52 10.33 12.53
C ALA A 86 3.18 10.48 13.27
N TRP A 87 2.05 10.27 12.57
CA TRP A 87 0.73 10.28 13.20
C TRP A 87 0.56 9.14 14.21
N GLY A 88 0.92 7.91 13.85
CA GLY A 88 0.81 6.76 14.74
C GLY A 88 1.63 6.93 16.01
N TRP A 89 2.85 7.46 15.89
CA TRP A 89 3.67 7.76 17.06
C TRP A 89 3.14 8.94 17.87
N GLY A 90 2.61 9.96 17.20
CA GLY A 90 1.97 11.11 17.84
C GLY A 90 0.77 10.73 18.71
N GLU A 91 -0.04 9.78 18.24
CA GLU A 91 -1.21 9.29 18.97
C GLU A 91 -0.81 8.44 20.19
N VAL A 92 0.28 7.67 20.10
CA VAL A 92 0.82 6.89 21.24
C VAL A 92 1.49 7.79 22.29
N THR A 93 2.16 8.87 21.87
CA THR A 93 2.91 9.76 22.77
C THR A 93 2.07 10.92 23.33
N GLY A 94 0.84 11.13 22.85
CA GLY A 94 -0.08 12.15 23.35
C GLY A 94 0.31 13.60 23.01
N PHE A 95 1.37 13.80 22.22
CA PHE A 95 1.79 15.13 21.77
C PHE A 95 0.99 15.57 20.54
N ARG A 96 0.42 16.79 20.61
CA ARG A 96 -0.36 17.40 19.52
C ARG A 96 0.49 17.60 18.28
N HIS A 97 0.03 17.07 17.16
CA HIS A 97 0.71 17.09 15.86
C HIS A 97 -0.09 17.90 14.84
N SER A 98 0.59 18.76 14.09
CA SER A 98 0.11 19.33 12.83
C SER A 98 1.30 19.58 11.89
N LEU A 99 1.11 19.28 10.60
CA LEU A 99 1.99 19.64 9.48
C LEU A 99 2.20 21.15 9.33
N GLU A 100 1.37 21.95 10.01
CA GLU A 100 1.43 23.41 9.99
C GLU A 100 2.47 23.99 10.96
N HIS A 101 3.10 23.17 11.81
CA HIS A 101 4.09 23.66 12.77
C HIS A 101 5.50 23.68 12.17
N HIS A 102 6.21 24.78 12.42
CA HIS A 102 7.53 25.05 11.89
C HIS A 102 8.51 23.92 12.29
N PRO A 103 9.53 23.58 11.48
CA PRO A 103 10.55 22.56 11.82
C PRO A 103 11.31 22.79 13.13
N LYS A 104 11.15 23.97 13.76
CA LYS A 104 11.70 24.29 15.07
C LYS A 104 10.71 24.03 16.23
N ASP A 105 9.42 23.87 15.94
CA ASP A 105 8.34 23.70 16.91
C ASP A 105 7.92 22.22 17.08
N ALA A 106 8.30 21.33 16.15
CA ALA A 106 7.99 19.89 16.20
C ALA A 106 9.23 19.00 15.89
N PRO A 107 10.30 19.05 16.70
CA PRO A 107 11.54 18.28 16.45
C PRO A 107 11.31 16.76 16.41
N TRP A 108 10.29 16.25 17.11
CA TRP A 108 9.93 14.83 17.10
C TRP A 108 9.33 14.36 15.77
N PHE A 109 8.52 15.18 15.10
CA PHE A 109 7.92 14.85 13.79
C PHE A 109 9.01 14.66 12.74
N TYR A 110 9.95 15.62 12.67
CA TYR A 110 11.09 15.54 11.76
C TYR A 110 12.08 14.42 12.16
N GLY A 111 12.25 14.15 13.45
CA GLY A 111 13.06 13.02 13.92
C GLY A 111 12.52 11.66 13.45
N ILE A 112 11.21 11.43 13.57
CA ILE A 112 10.56 10.19 13.11
C ILE A 112 10.59 10.10 11.59
N TYR A 113 10.28 11.20 10.90
CA TYR A 113 10.36 11.31 9.44
C TYR A 113 11.75 10.92 8.92
N THR A 114 12.81 11.53 9.46
CA THR A 114 14.19 11.22 9.09
C THR A 114 14.57 9.78 9.46
N THR A 115 14.12 9.28 10.61
CA THR A 115 14.39 7.89 11.02
C THR A 115 13.76 6.89 10.07
N ILE A 116 12.51 7.09 9.65
CA ILE A 116 11.81 6.21 8.71
C ILE A 116 12.53 6.20 7.35
N ILE A 117 12.94 7.37 6.85
CA ILE A 117 13.66 7.47 5.57
C ILE A 117 15.04 6.81 5.66
N VAL A 118 15.81 7.09 6.71
CA VAL A 118 17.15 6.52 6.89
C VAL A 118 17.08 5.01 7.10
N ALA A 119 16.12 4.52 7.89
CA ALA A 119 15.92 3.09 8.09
C ALA A 119 15.50 2.40 6.79
N GLY A 120 14.60 3.00 6.01
CA GLY A 120 14.21 2.50 4.69
C GLY A 120 15.38 2.46 3.72
N ALA A 121 16.17 3.54 3.65
CA ALA A 121 17.37 3.60 2.82
C ALA A 121 18.42 2.55 3.24
N ALA A 122 18.64 2.38 4.55
CA ALA A 122 19.55 1.37 5.07
C ALA A 122 19.09 -0.05 4.71
N ALA A 123 17.79 -0.35 4.89
CA ALA A 123 17.22 -1.64 4.54
C ALA A 123 17.45 -1.98 3.05
N VAL A 124 17.17 -1.03 2.15
CA VAL A 124 17.36 -1.19 0.70
C VAL A 124 18.83 -1.42 0.33
N ILE A 125 19.78 -0.76 1.00
CA ILE A 125 21.21 -0.95 0.72
C ILE A 125 21.70 -2.32 1.22
N THR A 126 21.15 -2.82 2.33
CA THR A 126 21.60 -4.08 2.95
C THR A 126 21.01 -5.33 2.31
N ILE A 127 19.85 -5.22 1.65
CA ILE A 127 19.09 -6.38 1.16
C ILE A 127 19.25 -6.48 -0.36
N PRO A 128 19.91 -7.52 -0.87
CA PRO A 128 20.16 -7.66 -2.31
C PRO A 128 18.92 -8.05 -3.11
N ASP A 129 17.95 -8.72 -2.48
CA ASP A 129 16.68 -9.14 -3.09
C ASP A 129 15.53 -8.25 -2.58
N LEU A 130 15.22 -7.22 -3.37
CA LEU A 130 14.17 -6.28 -3.05
C LEU A 130 12.78 -6.89 -3.25
N VAL A 131 12.66 -7.89 -4.13
CA VAL A 131 11.37 -8.54 -4.38
C VAL A 131 10.98 -9.44 -3.21
N SER A 132 11.91 -10.20 -2.65
CA SER A 132 11.64 -10.96 -1.42
C SER A 132 11.28 -10.06 -0.24
N LEU A 133 11.91 -8.88 -0.14
CA LEU A 133 11.52 -7.86 0.85
C LEU A 133 10.07 -7.41 0.62
N ASP A 134 9.73 -7.06 -0.62
CA ASP A 134 8.40 -6.56 -1.00
C ASP A 134 7.32 -7.62 -0.74
N ILE A 135 7.56 -8.87 -1.14
CA ILE A 135 6.69 -10.01 -0.83
C ILE A 135 6.52 -10.15 0.69
N GLY A 136 7.61 -10.03 1.47
CA GLY A 136 7.53 -10.07 2.93
C GLY A 136 6.65 -8.96 3.51
N VAL A 137 6.73 -7.75 2.97
CA VAL A 137 5.87 -6.61 3.35
C VAL A 137 4.41 -6.87 2.96
N GLU A 138 4.15 -7.41 1.78
CA GLU A 138 2.80 -7.78 1.33
C GLU A 138 2.18 -8.86 2.21
N VAL A 139 2.95 -9.88 2.58
CA VAL A 139 2.52 -10.95 3.49
C VAL A 139 2.17 -10.38 4.86
N MET A 140 3.04 -9.53 5.41
CA MET A 140 2.78 -8.84 6.68
C MET A 140 1.50 -8.01 6.58
N ASN A 141 1.33 -7.24 5.51
CA ASN A 141 0.14 -6.43 5.27
C ASN A 141 -1.12 -7.31 5.19
N ALA A 142 -1.07 -8.42 4.46
CA ALA A 142 -2.18 -9.36 4.31
C ALA A 142 -2.60 -10.00 5.65
N LEU A 143 -1.64 -10.30 6.53
CA LEU A 143 -1.89 -10.78 7.89
C LEU A 143 -2.46 -9.70 8.82
N LEU A 144 -2.17 -8.42 8.56
CA LEU A 144 -2.71 -7.29 9.30
C LEU A 144 -4.13 -6.89 8.86
N LEU A 145 -4.54 -7.21 7.62
CA LEU A 145 -5.87 -6.89 7.09
C LEU A 145 -7.03 -7.33 8.01
N PRO A 146 -7.10 -8.58 8.51
CA PRO A 146 -8.17 -9.00 9.42
C PRO A 146 -8.24 -8.16 10.69
N LEU A 147 -7.08 -7.77 11.23
CA LEU A 147 -6.98 -6.95 12.44
C LEU A 147 -7.55 -5.55 12.17
N VAL A 148 -7.09 -4.90 11.10
CA VAL A 148 -7.50 -3.53 10.74
C VAL A 148 -8.99 -3.50 10.37
N LEU A 149 -9.44 -4.41 9.50
CA LEU A 149 -10.86 -4.48 9.12
C LEU A 149 -11.75 -4.86 10.31
N GLY A 150 -11.28 -5.75 11.19
CA GLY A 150 -11.98 -6.10 12.42
C GLY A 150 -12.20 -4.89 13.33
N PHE A 151 -11.16 -4.07 13.54
CA PHE A 151 -11.28 -2.82 14.28
C PHE A 151 -12.21 -1.81 13.60
N LEU A 152 -12.12 -1.64 12.28
CA LEU A 152 -13.01 -0.75 11.53
C LEU A 152 -14.48 -1.18 11.65
N VAL A 153 -14.77 -2.48 11.54
CA VAL A 153 -16.12 -3.01 11.73
C VAL A 153 -16.56 -2.81 13.18
N ALA A 154 -15.73 -3.13 14.17
CA ALA A 154 -16.06 -2.91 15.58
C ALA A 154 -16.37 -1.43 15.89
N LEU A 155 -15.57 -0.51 15.35
CA LEU A 155 -15.78 0.93 15.48
C LEU A 155 -17.07 1.37 14.78
N SER A 156 -17.36 0.83 13.60
CA SER A 156 -18.60 1.12 12.87
C SER A 156 -19.87 0.67 13.59
N VAL A 157 -19.76 -0.38 14.42
CA VAL A 157 -20.88 -0.90 15.21
C VAL A 157 -21.02 -0.15 16.53
N LYS A 158 -19.91 0.24 17.17
CA LYS A 158 -19.88 0.78 18.55
C LYS A 158 -19.82 2.32 18.62
N ALA A 159 -19.11 2.98 17.70
CA ALA A 159 -18.84 4.42 17.77
C ALA A 159 -19.67 5.27 16.78
N LEU A 160 -20.27 4.68 15.74
CA LEU A 160 -21.10 5.46 14.80
C LEU A 160 -22.48 5.84 15.40
N PRO A 161 -22.98 7.08 15.18
CA PRO A 161 -24.33 7.51 15.55
C PRO A 161 -25.41 6.60 14.95
N ALA A 162 -26.52 6.39 15.67
CA ALA A 162 -27.56 5.42 15.33
C ALA A 162 -28.16 5.54 13.91
N GLU A 163 -28.04 6.72 13.30
CA GLU A 163 -28.50 7.04 11.95
C GLU A 163 -27.58 6.51 10.83
N HIS A 164 -26.28 6.29 11.12
CA HIS A 164 -25.27 5.83 10.15
C HIS A 164 -24.68 4.46 10.49
N ARG A 165 -25.16 3.81 11.56
CA ARG A 165 -24.73 2.45 11.94
C ARG A 165 -25.07 1.46 10.82
N LEU A 166 -24.14 0.56 10.54
CA LEU A 166 -24.38 -0.61 9.70
C LEU A 166 -25.54 -1.40 10.30
N ARG A 167 -26.69 -1.41 9.62
CA ARG A 167 -27.91 -2.10 10.07
C ARG A 167 -28.43 -3.06 8.99
N GLY A 168 -28.93 -4.21 9.44
CA GLY A 168 -29.61 -5.20 8.59
C GLY A 168 -28.68 -5.92 7.61
N PRO A 169 -29.10 -6.15 6.35
CA PRO A 169 -28.38 -6.98 5.38
C PRO A 169 -27.03 -6.39 4.93
N TYR A 170 -26.87 -5.06 5.00
CA TYR A 170 -25.60 -4.40 4.65
C TYR A 170 -24.48 -4.72 5.66
N LEU A 171 -24.81 -4.87 6.95
CA LEU A 171 -23.83 -5.31 7.96
C LEU A 171 -23.34 -6.73 7.66
N TRP A 172 -24.26 -7.64 7.30
CA TRP A 172 -23.91 -9.01 6.93
C TRP A 172 -23.04 -9.07 5.68
N LEU A 173 -23.31 -8.22 4.68
CA LEU A 173 -22.46 -8.09 3.49
C LEU A 173 -21.06 -7.59 3.87
N VAL A 174 -20.96 -6.53 4.68
CA VAL A 174 -19.66 -5.98 5.11
C VAL A 174 -18.87 -6.99 5.93
N LEU A 175 -19.54 -7.72 6.83
CA LEU A 175 -18.93 -8.79 7.61
C LEU A 175 -18.45 -9.93 6.72
N PHE A 176 -19.27 -10.36 5.76
CA PHE A 176 -18.90 -11.40 4.80
C PHE A 176 -17.68 -10.98 3.97
N VAL A 177 -17.69 -9.78 3.40
CA VAL A 177 -16.56 -9.25 2.61
C VAL A 177 -15.31 -9.11 3.47
N THR A 178 -15.45 -8.65 4.71
CA THR A 178 -14.33 -8.52 5.66
C THR A 178 -13.72 -9.87 6.03
N ILE A 179 -14.56 -10.86 6.33
CA ILE A 179 -14.12 -12.22 6.67
C ILE A 179 -13.49 -12.88 5.44
N LEU A 180 -14.08 -12.70 4.25
CA LEU A 180 -13.55 -13.24 3.00
C LEU A 180 -12.20 -12.60 2.66
N ALA A 181 -12.10 -11.27 2.70
CA ALA A 181 -10.86 -10.54 2.41
C ALA A 181 -9.77 -10.85 3.44
N GLY A 182 -10.11 -10.87 4.73
CA GLY A 182 -9.18 -11.25 5.79
C GLY A 182 -8.75 -12.71 5.69
N GLY A 183 -9.69 -13.63 5.40
CA GLY A 183 -9.41 -15.04 5.21
C GLY A 183 -8.51 -15.30 4.01
N LEU A 184 -8.78 -14.66 2.87
CA LEU A 184 -7.94 -14.71 1.67
C LEU A 184 -6.56 -14.07 1.93
N GLY A 185 -6.51 -12.95 2.66
CA GLY A 185 -5.25 -12.31 3.03
C GLY A 185 -4.37 -13.20 3.90
N VAL A 186 -4.95 -13.81 4.94
CA VAL A 186 -4.23 -14.76 5.80
C VAL A 186 -3.82 -16.01 5.02
N TYR A 187 -4.72 -16.56 4.20
CA TYR A 187 -4.41 -17.70 3.35
C TYR A 187 -3.26 -17.40 2.38
N GLY A 188 -3.31 -16.27 1.68
CA GLY A 188 -2.23 -15.82 0.79
C GLY A 188 -0.93 -15.63 1.56
N GLY A 189 -0.98 -14.92 2.69
CA GLY A 189 0.19 -14.66 3.53
C GLY A 189 0.88 -15.94 4.01
N LEU A 190 0.11 -16.94 4.46
CA LEU A 190 0.65 -18.22 4.92
C LEU A 190 1.27 -19.05 3.79
N ASN A 191 0.69 -19.02 2.58
CA ASN A 191 1.22 -19.75 1.42
C ASN A 191 2.47 -19.09 0.81
N SER A 192 2.69 -17.80 1.07
CA SER A 192 3.86 -17.06 0.56
C SER A 192 5.11 -17.23 1.43
N ILE A 193 5.01 -17.81 2.63
CA ILE A 193 6.18 -18.07 3.49
C ILE A 193 6.90 -19.32 2.93
N PRO A 194 8.16 -19.22 2.48
CA PRO A 194 8.88 -20.37 1.98
C PRO A 194 9.16 -21.33 3.15
N GLY A 195 8.46 -22.47 3.20
CA GLY A 195 8.59 -23.43 4.31
C GLY A 195 7.42 -24.38 4.55
N TRP A 196 6.32 -24.25 3.78
CA TRP A 196 5.27 -25.28 3.65
C TRP A 196 5.05 -25.61 2.18
#